data_AF-A0A183FC95-F1
#
_entry.id   AF-A0A183FC95-F1
#
_cell.length_a   1.000
_cell.length_b   1.000
_cell.length_c   1.000
_cell.angle_alpha   90.00
_cell.angle_beta   90.00
_cell.angle_gamma   90.00
#
_symmetry.space_group_name_H-M   'P 1'
#
loop_
_entity.id
_entity.type
_entity.pdbx_description
1 polymer ?
#
loop_
_entity_poly.entity_id
_entity_poly.type
_entity_poly.pdbx_seq_one_letter_code
_entity_poly.pdbx_strand_id
1 'polypeptide(L)'
;LFAPAQVAKANLNETFAEKFPHIHLTYSKLRSIKRDIWQLAKECDVDEYTVAHSFVYFERVVVKGLISKHNRKLVAGVAFLVAVKLNDYKKPVIVKVLERAEEILRISRREMLSFELPLCSALQFDLFPPPHHVEPHLRKILFSVL
;
A
#
# COMPACT_ATOMS: atom_id res chain seq x y z
N LEU A 1 -3.64 22.26 -25.67
CA LEU A 1 -3.73 20.86 -26.17
C LEU A 1 -3.75 19.93 -24.97
N PHE A 2 -4.93 19.46 -24.56
CA PHE A 2 -5.06 18.51 -23.46
C PHE A 2 -4.64 17.13 -23.97
N ALA A 3 -3.53 16.59 -23.46
CA ALA A 3 -3.12 15.23 -23.78
C ALA A 3 -4.21 14.24 -23.30
N PRO A 4 -4.58 13.23 -24.11
CA PRO A 4 -5.53 12.20 -23.68
C PRO A 4 -5.06 11.53 -22.37
N ALA A 5 -5.99 11.15 -21.50
CA ALA A 5 -5.65 10.51 -20.21
C ALA A 5 -4.75 9.27 -20.35
N GLN A 6 -4.82 8.58 -21.49
CA GLN A 6 -3.96 7.45 -21.85
C GLN A 6 -2.51 7.86 -22.12
N VAL A 7 -2.29 8.99 -22.80
CA VAL A 7 -0.96 9.56 -23.06
C VAL A 7 -0.34 10.06 -21.77
N ALA A 8 -1.12 10.74 -20.93
CA ALA A 8 -0.67 11.14 -19.59
C ALA A 8 -0.27 9.94 -18.71
N LYS A 9 -1.03 8.83 -18.79
CA LYS A 9 -0.71 7.58 -18.08
C LYS A 9 0.55 6.89 -18.62
N ALA A 10 0.79 6.90 -19.92
CA ALA A 10 1.97 6.33 -20.54
C ALA A 10 3.24 7.06 -20.09
N ASN A 11 3.23 8.40 -20.23
CA ASN A 11 4.33 9.28 -19.81
C ASN A 11 4.70 9.09 -18.32
N LEU A 12 3.69 8.90 -17.45
CA LEU A 12 3.91 8.64 -16.03
C LEU A 12 4.55 7.28 -15.74
N ASN A 13 4.22 6.23 -16.51
CA ASN A 13 4.88 4.93 -16.33
C ASN A 13 6.30 4.96 -16.89
N GLU A 14 6.54 5.64 -18.01
CA GLU A 14 7.88 5.83 -18.59
C GLU A 14 8.79 6.58 -17.61
N THR A 15 8.35 7.74 -17.13
CA THR A 15 9.09 8.52 -16.11
C THR A 15 9.38 7.67 -14.86
N PHE A 16 8.42 6.85 -14.42
CA PHE A 16 8.62 5.97 -13.27
C PHE A 16 9.64 4.86 -13.56
N ALA A 17 9.58 4.24 -14.74
CA ALA A 17 10.52 3.20 -15.15
C ALA A 17 11.94 3.74 -15.34
N GLU A 18 12.08 4.95 -15.89
CA GLU A 18 13.37 5.65 -16.01
C GLU A 18 13.96 5.95 -14.64
N LYS A 19 13.14 6.42 -13.69
CA LYS A 19 13.59 6.75 -12.34
C LYS A 19 13.89 5.51 -11.50
N PHE A 20 13.20 4.40 -11.73
CA PHE A 20 13.29 3.18 -10.93
C PHE A 20 13.39 1.92 -11.82
N PRO A 21 14.49 1.74 -12.56
CA PRO A 21 14.62 0.66 -13.56
C PRO A 21 14.62 -0.75 -12.95
N HIS A 22 14.99 -0.87 -11.67
CA HIS A 22 14.98 -2.13 -10.93
C HIS A 22 13.60 -2.54 -10.38
N ILE A 23 12.59 -1.65 -10.46
CA ILE A 23 11.25 -1.93 -9.94
C ILE A 23 10.39 -2.60 -11.01
N HIS A 24 10.06 -3.87 -10.80
CA HIS A 24 9.18 -4.65 -11.68
C HIS A 24 7.68 -4.42 -11.39
N LEU A 25 7.28 -3.16 -11.22
CA LEU A 25 5.92 -2.72 -10.95
C LEU A 25 5.65 -1.40 -11.65
N THR A 26 4.61 -1.32 -12.49
CA THR A 26 4.25 -0.05 -13.13
C THR A 26 3.62 0.93 -12.13
N TYR A 27 3.82 2.24 -12.35
CA TYR A 27 3.19 3.28 -11.53
C TYR A 27 1.66 3.16 -11.49
N SER A 28 1.05 2.88 -12.64
CA SER A 28 -0.40 2.64 -12.72
C SER A 28 -0.87 1.45 -11.87
N LYS A 29 -0.05 0.40 -11.74
CA LYS A 29 -0.36 -0.75 -10.87
C LYS A 29 -0.15 -0.41 -9.39
N LEU A 30 0.89 0.34 -9.04
CA LEU A 30 1.09 0.86 -7.69
C LEU A 30 -0.16 1.63 -7.21
N ARG A 31 -0.63 2.58 -8.02
CA ARG A 31 -1.87 3.34 -7.73
C ARG A 31 -3.11 2.45 -7.62
N SER A 32 -3.25 1.46 -8.50
CA SER A 32 -4.34 0.50 -8.44
C SER A 32 -4.38 -0.27 -7.13
N ILE A 33 -3.22 -0.76 -6.66
CA ILE A 33 -3.13 -1.49 -5.39
C ILE A 33 -3.45 -0.57 -4.21
N LYS A 34 -2.98 0.69 -4.24
CA LYS A 34 -3.35 1.68 -3.22
C LYS A 34 -4.85 1.95 -3.15
N ARG A 35 -5.55 1.95 -4.30
CA ARG A 35 -7.02 2.03 -4.33
C ARG A 35 -7.68 0.80 -3.74
N ASP A 36 -7.16 -0.41 -4.01
CA ASP A 36 -7.67 -1.64 -3.38
C ASP A 36 -7.53 -1.58 -1.85
N ILE A 37 -6.39 -1.09 -1.33
CA ILE A 37 -6.17 -0.88 0.12
C ILE A 37 -7.12 0.17 0.70
N TRP A 38 -7.35 1.27 -0.02
CA TRP A 38 -8.31 2.29 0.41
C TRP A 38 -9.74 1.74 0.48
N GLN A 39 -10.15 0.94 -0.51
CA GLN A 39 -11.46 0.28 -0.48
C GLN A 39 -11.58 -0.67 0.72
N LEU A 40 -10.54 -1.48 0.97
CA LEU A 40 -10.46 -2.35 2.15
C LEU A 40 -10.60 -1.56 3.46
N ALA A 41 -9.88 -0.45 3.60
CA ALA A 41 -9.92 0.37 4.81
C ALA A 41 -11.32 0.93 5.11
N LYS A 42 -12.02 1.44 4.10
CA LYS A 42 -13.41 1.92 4.23
C LYS A 42 -14.35 0.82 4.69
N GLU A 43 -14.21 -0.40 4.17
CA GLU A 43 -15.04 -1.53 4.60
C GLU A 43 -14.72 -2.03 6.00
N CYS A 44 -13.55 -1.66 6.54
CA CYS A 44 -13.09 -2.05 7.87
C CYS A 44 -13.17 -0.92 8.92
N ASP A 45 -13.71 0.25 8.55
CA ASP A 45 -13.79 1.44 9.41
C ASP A 45 -12.39 1.89 9.91
N VAL A 46 -11.39 1.79 9.03
CA VAL A 46 -10.00 2.21 9.29
C VAL A 46 -9.77 3.60 8.69
N ASP A 47 -9.25 4.50 9.52
CA ASP A 47 -9.02 5.91 9.22
C ASP A 47 -7.93 6.15 8.14
N GLU A 48 -7.99 7.34 7.52
CA GLU A 48 -7.11 7.75 6.44
C GLU A 48 -5.63 7.87 6.84
N TYR A 49 -5.34 8.22 8.11
CA TYR A 49 -3.98 8.35 8.62
C TYR A 49 -3.30 6.98 8.74
N THR A 50 -4.05 5.96 9.18
CA THR A 50 -3.60 4.56 9.18
C THR A 50 -3.35 4.05 7.76
N VAL A 51 -4.23 4.40 6.81
CA VAL A 51 -4.02 4.06 5.38
C VAL A 51 -2.77 4.76 4.82
N ALA A 52 -2.55 6.03 5.16
CA ALA A 52 -1.36 6.77 4.74
C ALA A 52 -0.07 6.11 5.24
N HIS A 53 -0.04 5.59 6.47
CA HIS A 53 1.09 4.79 6.98
C HIS A 53 1.35 3.55 6.14
N SER A 54 0.29 2.79 5.82
CA SER A 54 0.41 1.58 4.99
C SER A 54 1.00 1.88 3.60
N PHE A 55 0.70 3.06 3.04
CA PHE A 55 1.26 3.50 1.77
C PHE A 55 2.74 3.80 1.84
N VAL A 56 3.21 4.42 2.92
CA VAL A 56 4.64 4.66 3.16
C VAL A 56 5.39 3.33 3.29
N TYR A 57 4.85 2.38 4.07
CA TYR A 57 5.44 1.06 4.23
C TYR A 57 5.54 0.33 2.89
N PHE A 58 4.44 0.28 2.14
CA PHE A 58 4.42 -0.40 0.85
C PHE A 58 5.39 0.24 -0.15
N GLU A 59 5.41 1.58 -0.27
CA GLU A 59 6.33 2.26 -1.19
C GLU A 59 7.79 2.09 -0.80
N ARG A 60 8.14 2.07 0.48
CA ARG A 60 9.51 1.78 0.93
C ARG A 60 9.98 0.39 0.49
N VAL A 61 9.11 -0.62 0.55
CA VAL A 61 9.43 -1.98 0.06
C VAL A 61 9.51 -2.03 -1.47
N VAL A 62 8.62 -1.29 -2.17
CA VAL A 62 8.67 -1.13 -3.63
C VAL A 62 10.00 -0.52 -4.08
N VAL A 63 10.45 0.56 -3.44
CA VAL A 63 11.71 1.25 -3.77
C VAL A 63 12.93 0.36 -3.55
N LYS A 64 12.88 -0.54 -2.56
CA LYS A 64 13.92 -1.57 -2.34
C LYS A 64 13.95 -2.68 -3.41
N GLY A 65 13.03 -2.68 -4.38
CA GLY A 65 12.97 -3.69 -5.44
C GLY A 65 12.47 -5.06 -4.98
N LEU A 66 11.86 -5.15 -3.79
CA LEU A 66 11.44 -6.43 -3.17
C LEU A 66 10.05 -6.90 -3.62
N ILE A 67 9.55 -6.37 -4.75
CA ILE A 67 8.19 -6.57 -5.24
C ILE A 67 8.19 -7.29 -6.59
N SER A 68 7.30 -8.26 -6.72
CA SER A 68 7.01 -9.01 -7.95
C SER A 68 5.51 -9.02 -8.25
N LYS A 69 5.15 -9.53 -9.43
CA LYS A 69 3.74 -9.74 -9.81
C LYS A 69 2.98 -10.60 -8.80
N HIS A 70 3.66 -11.56 -8.16
CA HIS A 70 3.08 -12.54 -7.25
C HIS A 70 2.90 -12.00 -5.83
N ASN A 71 3.86 -11.22 -5.31
CA ASN A 71 3.82 -10.78 -3.91
C ASN A 71 3.22 -9.38 -3.71
N ARG A 72 3.09 -8.54 -4.76
CA ARG A 72 2.71 -7.11 -4.62
C ARG A 72 1.43 -6.83 -3.83
N LYS A 73 0.43 -7.71 -3.95
CA LYS A 73 -0.83 -7.60 -3.20
C LYS A 73 -0.67 -8.07 -1.75
N LEU A 74 0.07 -9.15 -1.54
CA LEU A 74 0.39 -9.65 -0.20
C LEU A 74 1.16 -8.60 0.59
N VAL A 75 2.24 -8.05 0.03
CA VAL A 75 3.03 -7.01 0.70
C VAL A 75 2.20 -5.78 1.03
N ALA A 76 1.34 -5.31 0.12
CA ALA A 76 0.44 -4.19 0.39
C ALA A 76 -0.58 -4.50 1.50
N GLY A 77 -1.17 -5.70 1.49
CA GLY A 77 -2.10 -6.14 2.53
C GLY A 77 -1.43 -6.28 3.89
N VAL A 78 -0.21 -6.83 3.95
CA VAL A 78 0.58 -6.94 5.19
C VAL A 78 1.00 -5.56 5.70
N ALA A 79 1.37 -4.64 4.80
CA ALA A 79 1.68 -3.25 5.17
C ALA A 79 0.47 -2.55 5.81
N PHE A 80 -0.73 -2.81 5.29
CA PHE A 80 -1.96 -2.33 5.89
C PHE A 80 -2.24 -2.99 7.25
N LEU A 81 -2.11 -4.31 7.35
CA LEU A 81 -2.28 -5.03 8.61
C LEU A 81 -1.34 -4.52 9.72
N VAL A 82 -0.06 -4.31 9.40
CA VAL A 82 0.93 -3.76 10.34
C VAL A 82 0.55 -2.33 10.74
N ALA A 83 0.14 -1.47 9.80
CA ALA A 83 -0.33 -0.12 10.13
C ALA A 83 -1.55 -0.12 11.07
N VAL A 84 -2.53 -1.01 10.82
CA VAL A 84 -3.72 -1.18 11.68
C VAL A 84 -3.30 -1.61 13.10
N LYS A 85 -2.40 -2.58 13.21
CA LYS A 85 -1.91 -3.05 14.52
C LYS A 85 -1.14 -1.99 15.29
N LEU A 86 -0.34 -1.17 14.62
CA LEU A 86 0.46 -0.12 15.25
C LEU A 86 -0.36 1.11 15.67
N ASN A 87 -1.54 1.31 15.07
CA ASN A 87 -2.47 2.38 15.46
C ASN A 87 -3.55 1.89 16.45
N ASP A 88 -3.23 0.87 17.25
CA ASP A 88 -4.03 0.39 18.39
C ASP A 88 -5.48 -0.05 18.10
N TYR A 89 -5.77 -0.43 16.85
CA TYR A 89 -7.06 -1.01 16.49
C TYR A 89 -7.35 -2.30 17.26
N LYS A 90 -8.59 -2.45 17.72
CA LYS A 90 -8.99 -3.63 18.51
C LYS A 90 -9.09 -4.89 17.66
N LYS A 91 -8.98 -6.04 18.32
CA LYS A 91 -9.04 -7.38 17.71
C LYS A 91 -10.21 -7.57 16.71
N PRO A 92 -11.45 -7.10 16.96
CA PRO A 92 -12.53 -7.23 15.98
C PRO A 92 -12.23 -6.55 14.63
N VAL A 93 -11.63 -5.36 14.65
CA VAL A 93 -11.23 -4.66 13.41
C VAL A 93 -10.11 -5.42 12.70
N ILE A 94 -9.12 -5.91 13.44
CA ILE A 94 -8.03 -6.71 12.86
C ILE A 94 -8.58 -7.98 12.18
N VAL A 95 -9.54 -8.66 12.80
CA VAL A 95 -10.20 -9.84 12.21
C VAL A 95 -10.95 -9.45 10.93
N LYS A 96 -11.74 -8.37 10.96
CA LYS A 96 -12.45 -7.84 9.79
C LYS A 96 -11.48 -7.50 8.65
N VAL A 97 -10.33 -6.90 8.94
CA VAL A 97 -9.28 -6.60 7.94
C VAL A 97 -8.76 -7.87 7.27
N LEU A 98 -8.50 -8.92 8.03
CA LEU A 98 -8.03 -10.19 7.48
C LEU A 98 -9.08 -10.85 6.56
N GLU A 99 -10.34 -10.84 6.98
CA GLU A 99 -11.47 -11.39 6.20
C GLU A 99 -11.70 -10.60 4.90
N ARG A 100 -11.79 -9.27 4.98
CA ARG A 100 -12.00 -8.43 3.79
C ARG A 100 -10.80 -8.43 2.84
N ALA A 101 -9.57 -8.61 3.35
CA ALA A 101 -8.38 -8.75 2.51
C ALA A 101 -8.40 -10.02 1.65
N GLU A 102 -8.95 -11.13 2.16
CA GLU A 102 -9.14 -12.37 1.39
C GLU A 102 -10.04 -12.13 0.16
N GLU A 103 -11.06 -11.29 0.29
CA GLU A 103 -11.98 -10.98 -0.81
C GLU A 103 -11.42 -9.94 -1.80
N ILE A 104 -10.92 -8.80 -1.29
CA ILE A 104 -10.50 -7.65 -2.12
C ILE A 104 -9.13 -7.91 -2.75
N LEU A 105 -8.17 -8.37 -1.96
CA LEU A 105 -6.80 -8.57 -2.41
C LEU A 105 -6.56 -9.98 -2.94
N ARG A 106 -7.43 -10.95 -2.59
CA ARG A 106 -7.27 -12.38 -2.92
C ARG A 106 -5.98 -12.95 -2.35
N ILE A 107 -5.71 -12.65 -1.08
CA ILE A 107 -4.53 -13.09 -0.32
C ILE A 107 -4.99 -13.86 0.91
N SER A 108 -4.29 -14.91 1.33
CA SER A 108 -4.74 -15.70 2.48
C SER A 108 -4.39 -15.03 3.81
N ARG A 109 -5.27 -15.16 4.82
CA ARG A 109 -4.98 -14.74 6.20
C ARG A 109 -3.70 -15.36 6.73
N ARG A 110 -3.45 -16.64 6.44
CA ARG A 110 -2.25 -17.36 6.89
C ARG A 110 -0.97 -16.72 6.36
N GLU A 111 -0.95 -16.38 5.06
CA GLU A 111 0.20 -15.72 4.45
C GLU A 111 0.38 -14.29 4.98
N MET A 112 -0.72 -13.56 5.19
CA MET A 112 -0.63 -12.22 5.76
C MET A 112 0.05 -12.24 7.13
N LEU A 113 -0.37 -13.15 8.01
CA LEU A 113 0.20 -13.29 9.35
C LEU A 113 1.67 -13.76 9.31
N SER A 114 2.02 -14.68 8.42
CA SER A 114 3.41 -15.16 8.31
C SER A 114 4.38 -14.12 7.72
N PHE A 115 3.86 -13.15 6.96
CA PHE A 115 4.67 -12.09 6.36
C PHE A 115 4.81 -10.81 7.20
N GLU A 116 4.16 -10.69 8.35
CA GLU A 116 4.27 -9.50 9.22
C GLU A 116 5.72 -9.21 9.63
N LEU A 117 6.40 -10.19 10.22
CA LEU A 117 7.81 -10.03 10.62
C LEU A 117 8.75 -9.83 9.42
N PRO A 118 8.63 -10.59 8.31
CA PRO A 118 9.37 -10.30 7.08
C PRO A 118 9.19 -8.87 6.57
N LEU A 119 7.96 -8.33 6.60
CA LEU A 119 7.71 -6.94 6.23
C LEU A 119 8.43 -5.97 7.17
N CYS A 120 8.27 -6.14 8.49
CA CYS A 120 8.93 -5.29 9.48
C CYS A 120 10.46 -5.33 9.32
N SER A 121 11.03 -6.51 9.06
CA SER A 121 12.46 -6.68 8.77
C SER A 121 12.87 -5.97 7.48
N ALA A 122 12.07 -6.08 6.41
CA ALA A 122 12.31 -5.34 5.17
C ALA A 122 12.23 -3.81 5.37
N LEU A 123 11.46 -3.34 6.35
CA LEU A 123 11.41 -1.95 6.80
C LEU A 123 12.49 -1.59 7.83
N GLN A 124 13.35 -2.54 8.21
CA GLN A 124 14.36 -2.38 9.27
C GLN A 124 13.74 -1.93 10.61
N PHE A 125 12.48 -2.32 10.85
CA PHE A 125 11.67 -1.89 11.98
C PHE A 125 11.49 -0.34 12.08
N ASP A 126 11.77 0.41 11.01
CA ASP A 126 11.42 1.83 10.89
C ASP A 126 9.92 1.97 10.56
N LEU A 127 9.12 1.79 11.62
CA LEU A 127 7.65 1.74 11.58
C LEU A 127 6.98 3.04 12.04
N PHE A 128 7.75 4.10 12.29
CA PHE A 128 7.23 5.41 12.70
C PHE A 128 7.76 6.49 11.74
N PRO A 129 7.27 6.50 10.48
CA PRO A 129 7.74 7.42 9.48
C PRO A 129 7.46 8.87 9.92
N PRO A 130 8.37 9.81 9.64
CA PRO A 130 8.16 11.20 10.01
C PRO A 130 6.95 11.80 9.26
N PRO A 131 6.27 12.81 9.84
CA PRO A 131 5.01 13.36 9.29
C PRO A 131 5.10 13.78 7.82
N HIS A 132 6.21 14.37 7.39
CA HIS A 132 6.41 14.82 6.01
C HIS A 132 6.39 13.68 4.97
N HIS A 133 6.58 12.42 5.38
CA HIS A 133 6.37 11.26 4.52
C HIS A 133 4.89 10.83 4.47
N VAL A 134 4.14 11.01 5.55
CA VAL A 134 2.75 10.56 5.69
C VAL A 134 1.78 11.58 5.10
N GLU A 135 1.98 12.88 5.39
CA GLU A 135 1.09 13.98 5.00
C GLU A 135 0.76 14.02 3.50
N PRO A 136 1.71 13.82 2.55
CA PRO A 136 1.38 13.80 1.13
C PRO A 136 0.41 12.69 0.74
N HIS A 137 0.48 11.53 1.40
CA HIS A 137 -0.46 10.44 1.19
C HIS A 137 -1.81 10.74 1.81
N LEU A 138 -1.82 11.24 3.05
CA LEU A 138 -3.04 11.62 3.74
C LEU A 138 -3.86 12.64 2.93
N ARG A 139 -3.20 13.70 2.44
CA ARG A 139 -3.85 14.69 1.56
C ARG A 139 -4.47 14.04 0.32
N LYS A 140 -3.74 13.14 -0.37
CA LYS A 140 -4.27 12.45 -1.54
C LYS A 140 -5.49 11.59 -1.23
N ILE A 141 -5.53 10.93 -0.08
CA ILE A 141 -6.70 10.14 0.35
C ILE A 141 -7.89 11.06 0.60
N LEU A 142 -7.71 12.13 1.37
CA LEU A 142 -8.77 13.10 1.70
C LEU A 142 -9.35 13.78 0.46
N PHE A 143 -8.51 14.09 -0.55
CA PHE A 143 -8.96 14.65 -1.82
C PHE A 143 -9.37 13.59 -2.86
N SER A 144 -9.38 12.29 -2.50
CA SER A 144 -9.73 11.18 -3.39
C SER A 144 -8.89 11.07 -4.67
N VAL A 145 -7.60 11.45 -4.61
CA VAL A 145 -6.64 11.44 -5.73
C VAL A 145 -5.65 10.27 -5.63
N LEU A 146 -6.17 9.03 -5.65
CA LEU A 146 -5.40 7.78 -5.46
C LEU A 146 -4.97 7.09 -6.76
#